data_AF-A0A076VKE2-F1
#
_entry.id   AF-A0A076VKE2-F1
#
_cell.length_a   1.000
_cell.length_b   1.000
_cell.length_c   1.000
_cell.angle_alpha   90.00
_cell.angle_beta   90.00
_cell.angle_gamma   90.00
#
_symmetry.space_group_name_H-M   'P 1'
#
loop_
_entity.id
_entity.type
_entity.pdbx_description
1 polymer ?
#
loop_
_entity_poly.entity_id
_entity_poly.type
_entity_poly.pdbx_seq_one_letter_code
_entity_poly.pdbx_strand_id
1 'polypeptide(L)'
;MANIPVQPQVLQQWLKAGHIEFEGVTATEAGVPQGGPISPTISNMVLDGLSDHIQKAVAPYTTKKGNTARKYNTKVTMIRYADDFVVTCANKQLLEDVIKPAVQQFLAVRGLELSATKRLTTSIDDGFDFLGYNFRLYKDAKKLPEGKVLLIKPSKKSIYRIKTKILETFEKHRKSSAYTLIHALNPILRGWANYHRTVVAKKVFNQIGYYLWTKAWKWARAKHTRRNSTQLVKMYFEKVGGRNWVFFGTKGPAKLTLFDIANVHIGRLTQSKIVLIAIFDCNHVLVRDLNPYLPENRDYFRKRLQLGTVADGLWDKRSLLTQSSIVLIAIFDCNQLLKREGYQCPVCEQPIVFDQEVDVHHKLSKKLGGNDTNKNLVVLHRECHKQVTYCRSDTLKARFVEGGIVKEQ
;
A
#
# COMPACT_ATOMS: atom_id res chain seq x y z
N MET A 1 28.89 -4.94 6.59
CA MET A 1 28.78 -6.20 5.83
C MET A 1 28.62 -7.43 6.71
N ALA A 2 29.25 -7.50 7.90
CA ALA A 2 29.18 -8.67 8.79
C ALA A 2 27.76 -9.06 9.31
N ASN A 3 26.79 -8.13 9.26
CA ASN A 3 25.46 -8.34 9.84
C ASN A 3 24.37 -8.71 8.81
N ILE A 4 24.73 -8.94 7.54
CA ILE A 4 23.77 -9.26 6.48
C ILE A 4 24.01 -10.72 6.04
N PRO A 5 23.02 -11.63 6.13
CA PRO A 5 23.17 -13.03 5.77
C PRO A 5 23.10 -13.23 4.25
N VAL A 6 24.02 -12.59 3.53
CA VAL A 6 24.20 -12.70 2.07
C VAL A 6 25.69 -12.89 1.81
N GLN A 7 26.02 -13.61 0.73
CA GLN A 7 27.42 -13.76 0.30
C GLN A 7 28.08 -12.38 0.16
N PRO A 8 29.13 -12.07 0.94
CA PRO A 8 29.71 -10.73 1.00
C PRO A 8 30.19 -10.22 -0.36
N GLN A 9 30.70 -11.12 -1.21
CA GLN A 9 31.19 -10.80 -2.56
C GLN A 9 30.07 -10.29 -3.47
N VAL A 10 28.92 -10.97 -3.48
CA VAL A 10 27.74 -10.58 -4.28
C VAL A 10 27.20 -9.24 -3.79
N LEU A 11 27.08 -9.08 -2.47
CA LEU A 11 26.62 -7.83 -1.88
C LEU A 11 27.56 -6.67 -2.23
N GLN A 12 28.87 -6.89 -2.18
CA GLN A 12 29.86 -5.87 -2.52
C GLN A 12 29.79 -5.48 -4.00
N GLN A 13 29.58 -6.43 -4.90
CA GLN A 13 29.38 -6.15 -6.33
C GLN A 13 28.12 -5.33 -6.57
N TRP A 14 27.02 -5.63 -5.88
CA TRP A 14 25.78 -4.85 -6.00
C TRP A 14 25.89 -3.43 -5.45
N LEU A 15 26.63 -3.23 -4.37
CA LEU A 15 26.85 -1.90 -3.80
C LEU A 15 27.83 -1.07 -4.62
N LYS A 16 28.83 -1.71 -5.24
CA LYS A 16 29.79 -1.07 -6.15
C LYS A 16 29.26 -0.86 -7.56
N ALA A 17 28.13 -1.48 -7.90
CA ALA A 17 27.46 -1.21 -9.15
C ALA A 17 27.11 0.28 -9.18
N GLY A 18 27.80 1.02 -10.06
CA GLY A 18 27.59 2.45 -10.27
C GLY A 18 26.15 2.77 -10.67
N HIS A 19 25.86 4.05 -10.82
CA HIS A 19 24.65 4.49 -11.51
C HIS A 19 25.04 5.09 -12.86
N ILE A 20 24.11 5.02 -13.81
CA ILE A 20 24.25 5.67 -15.11
C ILE A 20 23.43 6.96 -15.03
N GLU A 21 24.11 8.10 -14.97
CA GLU A 21 23.51 9.40 -15.23
C GLU A 21 23.84 9.85 -16.65
N PHE A 22 23.06 10.77 -17.21
CA PHE A 22 22.89 11.07 -18.63
C PHE A 22 24.17 11.22 -19.50
N GLU A 23 25.37 11.32 -18.92
CA GLU A 23 26.65 11.41 -19.64
C GLU A 23 27.78 10.52 -19.07
N GLY A 24 27.49 9.48 -18.27
CA GLY A 24 28.53 8.54 -17.83
C GLY A 24 28.15 7.55 -16.74
N VAL A 25 29.03 6.56 -16.52
CA VAL A 25 28.96 5.64 -15.37
C VAL A 25 29.68 6.29 -14.20
N THR A 26 28.94 6.72 -13.18
CA THR A 26 29.50 7.24 -11.93
C THR A 26 29.62 6.10 -10.93
N ALA A 27 30.83 5.93 -10.38
CA ALA A 27 31.08 4.95 -9.33
C ALA A 27 30.31 5.34 -8.05
N THR A 28 29.59 4.38 -7.45
CA THR A 28 28.88 4.62 -6.20
C THR A 28 29.88 4.45 -5.03
N GLU A 29 30.36 5.55 -4.46
CA GLU A 29 31.27 5.51 -3.29
C GLU A 29 30.52 5.23 -1.99
N ALA A 30 29.24 5.64 -1.89
CA ALA A 30 28.39 5.41 -0.74
C ALA A 30 26.91 5.31 -1.14
N GLY A 31 26.16 4.46 -0.44
CA GLY A 31 24.71 4.28 -0.61
C GLY A 31 24.32 3.04 -1.41
N VAL A 32 23.04 2.68 -1.33
CA VAL A 32 22.44 1.61 -2.15
C VAL A 32 21.71 2.30 -3.31
N PRO A 33 21.81 1.81 -4.56
CA PRO A 33 21.05 2.38 -5.67
C PRO A 33 19.56 2.48 -5.32
N GLN A 34 19.04 3.71 -5.31
CA GLN A 34 17.64 3.97 -4.97
C GLN A 34 16.74 3.35 -6.05
N GLY A 35 15.96 2.34 -5.68
CA GLY A 35 15.10 1.60 -6.60
C GLY A 35 15.50 0.14 -6.82
N GLY A 36 16.65 -0.30 -6.29
CA GLY A 36 16.99 -1.72 -6.26
C GLY A 36 15.99 -2.51 -5.41
N PRO A 37 15.43 -3.64 -5.88
CA PRO A 37 14.45 -4.44 -5.13
C PRO A 37 14.95 -4.88 -3.75
N ILE A 38 16.26 -5.03 -3.58
CA ILE A 38 16.90 -5.45 -2.33
C ILE A 38 17.18 -4.30 -1.35
N SER A 39 17.17 -3.05 -1.83
CA SER A 39 17.50 -1.86 -1.03
C SER A 39 16.63 -1.73 0.24
N PRO A 40 15.29 -1.93 0.19
CA PRO A 40 14.46 -1.87 1.39
C PRO A 40 14.82 -2.94 2.42
N THR A 41 15.18 -4.14 1.96
CA THR A 41 15.56 -5.26 2.83
C THR A 41 16.88 -4.97 3.54
N ILE A 42 17.88 -4.50 2.80
CA ILE A 42 19.18 -4.13 3.38
C ILE A 42 19.01 -3.00 4.40
N SER A 43 18.25 -1.95 4.06
CA SER A 43 17.97 -0.84 4.99
C SER A 43 17.27 -1.32 6.27
N ASN A 44 16.32 -2.25 6.15
CA ASN A 44 15.66 -2.84 7.31
C ASN A 44 16.62 -3.65 8.19
N MET A 45 17.54 -4.42 7.61
CA MET A 45 18.55 -5.19 8.35
C MET A 45 19.59 -4.28 9.02
N VAL A 46 20.01 -3.21 8.34
CA VAL A 46 20.96 -2.23 8.90
C VAL A 46 20.36 -1.54 10.12
N LEU A 47 19.07 -1.19 10.07
CA LEU A 47 18.38 -0.52 11.18
C LEU A 47 17.83 -1.48 12.24
N ASP A 48 18.01 -2.79 12.06
CA ASP A 48 17.58 -3.77 13.03
C ASP A 48 18.43 -3.72 14.30
N GLY A 49 17.78 -3.88 15.46
CA GLY A 49 18.40 -3.69 16.78
C GLY A 49 18.48 -2.24 17.27
N LEU A 50 18.03 -1.24 16.48
CA LEU A 50 17.96 0.16 16.93
C LEU A 50 17.02 0.32 18.14
N SER A 51 15.87 -0.36 18.13
CA SER A 51 14.94 -0.35 19.28
C SER A 51 15.60 -0.88 20.54
N ASP A 52 16.34 -1.98 20.44
CA ASP A 52 16.99 -2.60 21.60
C ASP A 52 18.13 -1.73 22.12
N HIS A 53 18.86 -1.08 21.22
CA HIS A 53 19.91 -0.12 21.60
C HIS A 53 19.33 1.07 22.38
N ILE A 54 18.21 1.62 21.93
CA ILE A 54 17.49 2.70 22.65
C ILE A 54 16.98 2.19 24.00
N GLN A 55 16.39 0.99 24.06
CA GLN A 55 15.91 0.41 25.31
C GLN A 55 17.04 0.19 26.32
N LYS A 56 18.20 -0.31 25.88
CA LYS A 56 19.40 -0.47 26.73
C LYS A 56 19.91 0.86 27.26
N ALA A 57 19.94 1.91 26.43
CA ALA A 57 20.35 3.25 26.84
C ALA A 57 19.39 3.88 27.87
N VAL A 58 18.09 3.58 27.78
CA VAL A 58 17.06 4.09 28.68
C VAL A 58 16.90 3.24 29.96
N ALA A 59 17.35 1.98 29.95
CA ALA A 59 17.22 1.04 31.06
C ALA A 59 17.72 1.57 32.44
N PRO A 60 18.82 2.34 32.54
CA PRO A 60 19.26 2.95 33.80
C PRO A 60 18.29 4.01 34.36
N TYR A 61 17.55 4.68 33.47
CA TYR A 61 16.60 5.73 33.82
C TYR A 61 15.22 5.17 34.17
N THR A 62 14.93 3.91 33.83
CA THR A 62 13.81 3.15 34.39
C THR A 62 14.16 2.53 35.73
N THR A 63 13.97 3.25 36.83
CA THR A 63 14.21 2.71 38.18
C THR A 63 13.07 1.80 38.66
N LYS A 64 13.43 0.63 39.22
CA LYS A 64 12.69 -0.01 40.33
C LYS A 64 13.25 0.60 41.62
N LYS A 65 12.45 1.31 42.40
CA LYS A 65 12.81 1.75 43.76
C LYS A 65 11.86 1.08 44.76
N GLY A 66 12.39 0.17 45.57
CA GLY A 66 11.72 -0.39 46.76
C GLY A 66 10.54 -1.35 46.55
N ASN A 67 10.05 -1.91 47.66
CA ASN A 67 8.91 -2.86 47.75
C ASN A 67 7.53 -2.26 47.40
N THR A 68 7.46 -0.96 47.07
CA THR A 68 6.27 -0.31 46.53
C THR A 68 6.50 -0.02 45.05
N ALA A 69 6.17 -1.01 44.23
CA ALA A 69 6.40 -1.03 42.79
C ALA A 69 5.56 0.03 42.02
N ARG A 70 5.98 1.30 42.03
CA ARG A 70 5.63 2.22 40.94
C ARG A 70 6.83 2.34 39.99
N LYS A 71 6.74 1.56 38.91
CA LYS A 71 7.64 1.63 37.75
C LYS A 71 7.58 3.06 37.19
N TYR A 72 8.68 3.83 37.24
CA TYR A 72 8.77 5.05 36.45
C TYR A 72 8.77 4.64 34.98
N ASN A 73 7.59 4.63 34.38
CA ASN A 73 7.42 4.28 32.98
C ASN A 73 7.92 5.49 32.19
N THR A 74 9.17 5.46 31.76
CA THR A 74 9.74 6.44 30.82
C THR A 74 8.94 6.52 29.51
N LYS A 75 8.03 5.54 29.28
CA LYS A 75 7.10 5.45 28.14
C LYS A 75 7.84 5.65 26.82
N VAL A 76 9.06 5.10 26.75
CA VAL A 76 9.85 5.14 25.52
C VAL A 76 9.33 4.06 24.60
N THR A 77 8.90 4.47 23.41
CA THR A 77 8.42 3.55 22.37
C THR A 77 8.93 4.05 21.04
N MET A 78 9.52 3.14 20.29
CA MET A 78 9.99 3.38 18.94
C MET A 78 8.99 2.78 17.95
N ILE A 79 8.58 3.57 16.97
CA ILE A 79 7.76 3.15 15.84
C ILE A 79 8.61 3.38 14.59
N ARG A 80 8.89 2.32 13.83
CA ARG A 80 9.72 2.38 12.62
C ARG A 80 8.91 1.96 11.39
N TYR A 81 9.13 2.65 10.29
CA TYR A 81 8.64 2.30 8.97
C TYR A 81 9.77 2.52 7.95
N ALA A 82 10.40 1.43 7.49
CA ALA A 82 11.61 1.47 6.69
C ALA A 82 12.71 2.34 7.36
N ASP A 83 13.12 3.42 6.71
CA ASP A 83 14.12 4.40 7.16
C ASP A 83 13.54 5.47 8.10
N ASP A 84 12.24 5.77 8.00
CA ASP A 84 11.56 6.75 8.84
C ASP A 84 11.15 6.12 10.18
N PHE A 85 11.46 6.79 11.29
CA PHE A 85 11.04 6.34 12.63
C PHE A 85 10.66 7.50 13.54
N VAL A 86 9.84 7.18 14.55
CA VAL A 86 9.41 8.09 15.60
C VAL A 86 9.71 7.44 16.94
N VAL A 87 10.33 8.20 17.84
CA VAL A 87 10.53 7.80 19.23
C VAL A 87 9.68 8.70 20.11
N THR A 88 8.74 8.11 20.84
CA THR A 88 7.94 8.81 21.84
C THR A 88 8.61 8.70 23.19
N CYS A 89 8.62 9.78 23.97
CA CYS A 89 9.14 9.80 25.33
C CYS A 89 8.25 10.70 26.21
N ALA A 90 8.15 10.40 27.51
CA ALA A 90 7.44 11.26 28.45
C ALA A 90 8.23 12.53 28.83
N ASN A 91 9.57 12.49 28.80
CA ASN A 91 10.43 13.61 29.16
C ASN A 91 11.27 14.09 27.97
N LYS A 92 11.20 15.39 27.68
CA LYS A 92 11.97 16.04 26.62
C LYS A 92 13.48 15.96 26.87
N GLN A 93 13.94 16.16 28.11
CA GLN A 93 15.36 16.08 28.47
C GLN A 93 15.91 14.68 28.20
N LEU A 94 15.16 13.64 28.58
CA LEU A 94 15.54 12.25 28.30
C LEU A 94 15.67 11.97 26.79
N LEU A 95 14.83 12.61 25.97
CA LEU A 95 14.91 12.49 24.51
C LEU A 95 16.18 13.16 23.96
N GLU A 96 16.52 14.34 24.46
CA GLU A 96 17.66 15.15 23.98
C GLU A 96 19.01 14.65 24.50
N ASP A 97 19.09 14.24 25.76
CA ASP A 97 20.34 13.93 26.44
C ASP A 97 20.74 12.46 26.33
N VAL A 98 19.77 11.54 26.19
CA VAL A 98 20.01 10.10 26.21
C VAL A 98 19.65 9.44 24.89
N ILE A 99 18.40 9.61 24.44
CA ILE A 99 17.91 8.91 23.26
C ILE A 99 18.61 9.42 21.99
N LYS A 100 18.73 10.74 21.82
CA LYS A 100 19.36 11.31 20.62
C LYS A 100 20.83 10.89 20.48
N PRO A 101 21.69 10.97 21.52
CA PRO A 101 23.06 10.46 21.44
C PRO A 101 23.13 8.94 21.19
N ALA A 102 22.28 8.15 21.84
CA ALA A 102 22.25 6.69 21.61
C ALA A 102 21.92 6.34 20.15
N VAL A 103 20.95 7.03 19.54
CA VAL A 103 20.63 6.85 18.12
C VAL A 103 21.80 7.27 17.22
N GLN A 104 22.47 8.38 17.54
CA GLN A 104 23.64 8.83 16.79
C GLN A 104 24.79 7.83 16.87
N GLN A 105 25.08 7.29 18.05
CA GLN A 105 26.12 6.28 18.25
C GLN A 105 25.82 5.01 17.44
N PHE A 106 24.56 4.55 17.47
CA PHE A 106 24.13 3.37 16.72
C PHE A 106 24.29 3.54 15.21
N LEU A 107 23.94 4.72 14.69
CA LEU A 107 23.99 5.04 13.26
C LEU A 107 25.42 5.32 12.79
N ALA A 108 26.26 5.96 13.60
CA ALA A 108 27.66 6.25 13.28
C ALA A 108 28.46 4.96 13.00
N VAL A 109 28.25 3.89 13.78
CA VAL A 109 28.85 2.57 13.54
C VAL A 109 28.47 2.00 12.16
N ARG A 110 27.32 2.42 11.62
CA ARG A 110 26.78 1.97 10.33
C ARG A 110 27.05 2.96 9.20
N GLY A 111 27.82 4.01 9.44
CA GLY A 111 28.11 5.07 8.47
C GLY A 111 26.88 5.92 8.09
N LEU A 112 25.88 5.96 8.97
CA LEU A 112 24.66 6.73 8.76
C LEU A 112 24.65 7.96 9.65
N GLU A 113 24.17 9.06 9.11
CA GLU A 113 23.97 10.30 9.85
C GLU A 113 22.49 10.69 9.89
N LEU A 114 22.08 11.21 11.03
CA LEU A 114 20.75 11.78 11.17
C LEU A 114 20.69 13.17 10.53
N SER A 115 19.76 13.37 9.60
CA SER A 115 19.48 14.67 8.99
C SER A 115 19.13 15.74 10.04
N ALA A 116 19.80 16.90 10.01
CA ALA A 116 19.52 18.03 10.90
C ALA A 116 18.13 18.65 10.64
N THR A 117 17.68 18.69 9.38
CA THR A 117 16.45 19.37 8.95
C THR A 117 15.17 18.58 9.21
N LYS A 118 15.22 17.26 9.33
CA LYS A 118 14.05 16.42 9.66
C LYS A 118 13.73 16.36 11.16
N ARG A 119 14.54 16.98 12.03
CA ARG A 119 14.39 16.89 13.49
C ARG A 119 13.47 17.98 14.04
N LEU A 120 12.28 17.57 14.47
CA LEU A 120 11.43 18.38 15.34
C LEU A 120 11.11 17.55 16.58
N THR A 121 11.81 17.84 17.69
CA THR A 121 11.33 17.46 19.02
C THR A 121 10.07 18.26 19.28
N THR A 122 8.90 17.71 18.98
CA THR A 122 7.62 18.39 19.18
C THR A 122 6.84 17.77 20.31
N SER A 123 6.09 18.61 21.01
CA SER A 123 5.01 18.13 21.87
C SER A 123 3.91 17.54 21.00
N ILE A 124 3.24 16.51 21.51
CA ILE A 124 2.06 15.92 20.88
C ILE A 124 0.86 16.90 20.83
N ASP A 125 0.87 17.96 21.65
CA ASP A 125 -0.11 19.06 21.60
C ASP A 125 0.04 19.92 20.33
N ASP A 126 1.28 20.13 19.85
CA ASP A 126 1.58 20.81 18.59
C ASP A 126 1.39 19.87 17.40
N GLY A 127 1.72 18.60 17.63
CA GLY A 127 1.59 17.50 16.71
C GLY A 127 2.81 17.32 15.79
N PHE A 128 2.83 16.20 15.08
CA PHE A 128 3.89 15.88 14.13
C PHE A 128 3.35 15.14 12.91
N ASP A 129 4.07 15.23 11.80
CA ASP A 129 3.75 14.51 10.56
C ASP A 129 4.57 13.22 10.47
N PHE A 130 3.92 12.07 10.22
CA PHE A 130 4.57 10.79 9.98
C PHE A 130 3.77 9.98 8.96
N LEU A 131 4.45 9.43 7.94
CA LEU A 131 3.85 8.66 6.82
C LEU A 131 2.64 9.35 6.15
N GLY A 132 2.69 10.68 6.05
CA GLY A 132 1.60 11.46 5.47
C GLY A 132 0.37 11.65 6.38
N TYR A 133 0.43 11.20 7.63
CA TYR A 133 -0.52 11.51 8.69
C TYR A 133 0.01 12.60 9.61
N ASN A 134 -0.90 13.35 10.21
CA ASN A 134 -0.65 14.31 11.27
C ASN A 134 -1.25 13.77 12.56
N PHE A 135 -0.41 13.61 13.57
CA PHE A 135 -0.78 13.17 14.92
C PHE A 135 -0.80 14.39 15.82
N ARG A 136 -1.96 14.71 16.41
CA ARG A 136 -2.10 15.87 17.30
C ARG A 136 -3.17 15.64 18.36
N LEU A 137 -2.89 16.07 19.59
CA LEU A 137 -3.88 16.17 20.65
C LEU A 137 -4.72 17.44 20.49
N TYR A 138 -6.03 17.27 20.59
CA TYR A 138 -6.99 18.37 20.59
C TYR A 138 -7.70 18.42 21.92
N LYS A 139 -7.93 19.62 22.44
CA LYS A 139 -8.79 19.82 23.61
C LYS A 139 -10.24 19.60 23.18
N ASP A 140 -10.92 18.68 23.85
CA ASP A 140 -12.35 18.42 23.71
C ASP A 140 -13.07 18.97 24.94
N ALA A 141 -13.78 20.09 24.74
CA ALA A 141 -14.52 20.78 25.78
C ALA A 141 -15.64 19.91 26.40
N LYS A 142 -16.05 18.82 25.73
CA LYS A 142 -17.15 17.95 26.19
C LYS A 142 -16.72 16.83 27.15
N LYS A 143 -15.42 16.62 27.37
CA LYS A 143 -14.89 15.58 28.26
C LYS A 143 -14.06 16.19 29.38
N LEU A 144 -14.67 16.74 30.43
CA LEU A 144 -13.93 17.21 31.62
C LEU A 144 -13.46 16.03 32.51
N PRO A 145 -12.33 16.14 33.25
CA PRO A 145 -11.60 17.37 33.59
C PRO A 145 -10.39 17.71 32.68
N GLU A 146 -9.80 16.73 32.00
CA GLU A 146 -8.63 16.91 31.10
C GLU A 146 -8.90 16.39 29.69
N GLY A 147 -10.04 16.76 29.09
CA GLY A 147 -10.49 16.26 27.79
C GLY A 147 -9.52 16.55 26.67
N LYS A 148 -8.57 15.67 26.44
CA LYS A 148 -7.70 15.67 25.27
C LYS A 148 -7.99 14.43 24.43
N VAL A 149 -8.21 14.63 23.13
CA VAL A 149 -8.46 13.55 22.16
C VAL A 149 -7.37 13.58 21.11
N LEU A 150 -6.70 12.44 20.91
CA LEU A 150 -5.76 12.27 19.82
C LEU A 150 -6.53 12.11 18.52
N LEU A 151 -6.35 13.03 17.58
CA LEU A 151 -6.91 12.89 16.24
C LEU A 151 -5.77 12.68 15.24
N ILE A 152 -5.84 11.57 14.52
CA ILE A 152 -4.97 11.29 13.38
C ILE A 152 -5.67 11.80 12.13
N LYS A 153 -5.03 12.72 11.41
CA LYS A 153 -5.59 13.35 10.20
C LYS A 153 -4.61 13.20 9.04
N PRO A 154 -5.04 13.30 7.77
CA PRO A 154 -4.10 13.49 6.67
C PRO A 154 -3.25 14.75 6.89
N SER A 155 -1.93 14.64 6.70
CA SER A 155 -1.01 15.78 6.82
C SER A 155 -1.31 16.85 5.78
N LYS A 156 -0.99 18.12 6.10
CA LYS A 156 -1.15 19.23 5.16
C LYS A 156 -0.35 18.99 3.87
N LYS A 157 0.85 18.39 4.00
CA LYS A 157 1.71 18.00 2.87
C LYS A 157 1.03 16.94 1.98
N SER A 158 0.43 15.89 2.55
CA SER A 158 -0.33 14.88 1.78
C SER A 158 -1.53 15.52 1.05
N ILE A 159 -2.29 16.38 1.74
CA ILE A 159 -3.43 17.08 1.15
C ILE A 159 -3.01 18.00 -0.01
N TYR A 160 -1.88 18.69 0.14
CA TYR A 160 -1.32 19.52 -0.93
C TYR A 160 -0.92 18.66 -2.13
N ARG A 161 -0.18 17.56 -1.91
CA ARG A 161 0.25 16.64 -2.97
C ARG A 161 -0.93 16.12 -3.80
N ILE A 162 -2.01 15.67 -3.14
CA ILE A 162 -3.19 15.17 -3.88
C ILE A 162 -3.89 16.30 -4.65
N LYS A 163 -4.00 17.51 -4.09
CA LYS A 163 -4.59 18.67 -4.79
C LYS A 163 -3.77 19.06 -6.01
N THR A 164 -2.44 19.07 -5.90
CA THR A 164 -1.52 19.34 -7.00
C THR A 164 -1.65 18.28 -8.09
N LYS A 165 -1.64 16.99 -7.72
CA LYS A 165 -1.82 15.90 -8.68
C LYS A 165 -3.18 15.96 -9.41
N ILE A 166 -4.25 16.31 -8.69
CA ILE A 166 -5.57 16.56 -9.29
C ILE A 166 -5.46 17.70 -10.32
N LEU A 167 -4.87 18.83 -9.92
CA LEU A 167 -4.69 20.00 -10.80
C LEU A 167 -3.92 19.64 -12.08
N GLU A 168 -2.76 19.00 -11.94
CA GLU A 168 -1.92 18.54 -13.06
C GLU A 168 -2.70 17.61 -13.99
N THR A 169 -3.52 16.71 -13.44
CA THR A 169 -4.36 15.81 -14.23
C THR A 169 -5.41 16.59 -15.03
N PHE A 170 -6.05 17.60 -14.43
CA PHE A 170 -7.00 18.46 -15.15
C PHE A 170 -6.33 19.28 -16.26
N GLU A 171 -5.12 19.81 -16.04
CA GLU A 171 -4.38 20.56 -17.05
C GLU A 171 -3.92 19.65 -18.20
N LYS A 172 -3.37 18.47 -17.89
CA LYS A 172 -2.96 17.48 -18.90
C LYS A 172 -4.14 17.04 -19.78
N HIS A 173 -5.33 16.92 -19.21
CA HIS A 173 -6.54 16.49 -19.89
C HIS A 173 -7.47 17.65 -20.28
N ARG A 174 -6.95 18.88 -20.41
CA ARG A 174 -7.75 20.07 -20.77
C ARG A 174 -8.52 19.91 -22.09
N LYS A 175 -7.93 19.25 -23.08
CA LYS A 175 -8.54 18.99 -24.41
C LYS A 175 -9.23 17.63 -24.51
N SER A 176 -9.00 16.71 -23.58
CA SER A 176 -9.48 15.33 -23.63
C SER A 176 -11.01 15.23 -23.43
N SER A 177 -11.60 14.04 -23.66
CA SER A 177 -13.00 13.78 -23.28
C SER A 177 -13.16 13.66 -21.76
N ALA A 178 -14.36 13.93 -21.24
CA ALA A 178 -14.66 13.75 -19.82
C ALA A 178 -14.41 12.31 -19.36
N TYR A 179 -14.70 11.31 -20.22
CA TYR A 179 -14.40 9.90 -19.97
C TYR A 179 -12.90 9.68 -19.68
N THR A 180 -12.03 10.22 -20.53
CA THR A 180 -10.57 10.05 -20.40
C THR A 180 -10.04 10.71 -19.13
N LEU A 181 -10.55 11.91 -18.81
CA LEU A 181 -10.22 12.62 -17.59
C LEU A 181 -10.65 11.84 -16.33
N ILE A 182 -11.87 11.31 -16.31
CA ILE A 182 -12.39 10.50 -15.20
C ILE A 182 -11.57 9.21 -15.04
N HIS A 183 -11.22 8.56 -16.15
CA HIS A 183 -10.40 7.35 -16.14
C HIS A 183 -9.02 7.60 -15.52
N ALA A 184 -8.40 8.76 -15.78
CA ALA A 184 -7.13 9.15 -15.17
C ALA A 184 -7.28 9.54 -13.68
N LEU A 185 -8.34 10.26 -13.31
CA LEU A 185 -8.56 10.73 -11.93
C LEU A 185 -8.96 9.62 -10.97
N ASN A 186 -9.82 8.69 -11.39
CA ASN A 186 -10.42 7.70 -10.48
C ASN A 186 -9.40 6.82 -9.74
N PRO A 187 -8.35 6.26 -10.38
CA PRO A 187 -7.33 5.48 -9.68
C PRO A 187 -6.57 6.30 -8.62
N ILE A 188 -6.25 7.56 -8.95
CA ILE A 188 -5.55 8.48 -8.04
C ILE A 188 -6.39 8.74 -6.79
N LEU A 189 -7.67 9.05 -6.99
CA LEU A 189 -8.60 9.34 -5.90
C LEU A 189 -8.89 8.10 -5.05
N ARG A 190 -9.10 6.94 -5.68
CA ARG A 190 -9.33 5.67 -4.98
C ARG A 190 -8.13 5.26 -4.14
N GLY A 191 -6.92 5.31 -4.70
CA GLY A 191 -5.70 4.97 -3.98
C GLY A 191 -5.50 5.85 -2.76
N TRP A 192 -5.64 7.17 -2.93
CA TRP A 192 -5.50 8.12 -1.82
C TRP A 192 -6.61 7.98 -0.76
N ALA A 193 -7.85 7.72 -1.19
CA ALA A 193 -8.97 7.49 -0.28
C ALA A 193 -8.79 6.20 0.54
N ASN A 194 -8.36 5.11 -0.11
CA ASN A 194 -8.10 3.83 0.55
C ASN A 194 -6.94 3.94 1.54
N TYR A 195 -5.90 4.72 1.22
CA TYR A 195 -4.81 4.98 2.15
C TYR A 195 -5.30 5.70 3.42
N HIS A 196 -6.13 6.75 3.27
CA HIS A 196 -6.56 7.58 4.40
C HIS A 196 -7.93 7.20 5.03
N ARG A 197 -8.58 6.09 4.61
CA ARG A 197 -9.90 5.68 5.13
C ARG A 197 -9.90 5.25 6.60
N THR A 198 -8.73 4.92 7.14
CA THR A 198 -8.53 4.42 8.52
C THR A 198 -8.42 5.55 9.54
N VAL A 199 -8.25 6.79 9.09
CA VAL A 199 -8.01 7.96 9.94
C VAL A 199 -9.16 8.95 9.90
N VAL A 200 -9.10 10.01 10.72
CA VAL A 200 -10.14 11.04 10.80
C VAL A 200 -10.07 11.96 9.58
N ALA A 201 -10.57 11.47 8.43
CA ALA A 201 -10.44 12.11 7.14
C ALA A 201 -11.74 12.71 6.58
N LYS A 202 -12.91 12.55 7.22
CA LYS A 202 -14.21 12.89 6.59
C LYS A 202 -14.29 14.34 6.14
N LYS A 203 -13.86 15.25 7.01
CA LYS A 203 -13.81 16.69 6.71
C LYS A 203 -12.89 16.98 5.53
N VAL A 204 -11.73 16.31 5.47
CA VAL A 204 -10.76 16.46 4.39
C VAL A 204 -11.30 15.87 3.07
N PHE A 205 -11.96 14.71 3.14
CA PHE A 205 -12.60 14.08 1.99
C PHE A 205 -13.70 14.97 1.40
N ASN A 206 -14.54 15.58 2.24
CA ASN A 206 -15.53 16.56 1.78
C ASN A 206 -14.87 17.79 1.12
N GLN A 207 -13.77 18.30 1.69
CA GLN A 207 -13.03 19.41 1.09
C GLN A 207 -12.42 19.04 -0.28
N ILE A 208 -11.91 17.82 -0.44
CA ILE A 208 -11.37 17.34 -1.72
C ILE A 208 -12.49 17.09 -2.72
N GLY A 209 -13.63 16.54 -2.28
CA GLY A 209 -14.83 16.39 -3.12
C GLY A 209 -15.31 17.73 -3.67
N TYR A 210 -15.40 18.76 -2.82
CA TYR A 210 -15.73 20.12 -3.25
C TYR A 210 -14.69 20.70 -4.21
N TYR A 211 -13.40 20.47 -3.94
CA TYR A 211 -12.32 20.90 -4.82
C TYR A 211 -12.39 20.24 -6.20
N LEU A 212 -12.68 18.94 -6.26
CA LEU A 212 -12.90 18.18 -7.49
C LEU A 212 -14.08 18.72 -8.28
N TRP A 213 -15.21 18.95 -7.62
CA TRP A 213 -16.39 19.52 -8.26
C TRP A 213 -16.08 20.90 -8.85
N THR A 214 -15.40 21.76 -8.10
CA THR A 214 -14.99 23.09 -8.57
C THR A 214 -14.09 23.01 -9.80
N LYS A 215 -13.14 22.06 -9.82
CA LYS A 215 -12.24 21.85 -10.97
C LYS A 215 -12.96 21.26 -12.17
N ALA A 216 -13.85 20.30 -11.98
CA ALA A 216 -14.70 19.74 -13.03
C ALA A 216 -15.60 20.80 -13.67
N TRP A 217 -16.21 21.67 -12.85
CA TRP A 217 -17.03 22.79 -13.33
C TRP A 217 -16.20 23.78 -14.16
N LYS A 218 -15.03 24.19 -13.66
CA LYS A 218 -14.12 25.09 -14.39
C LYS A 218 -13.65 24.48 -15.71
N TRP A 219 -13.31 23.20 -15.72
CA TRP A 219 -12.92 22.47 -16.92
C TRP A 219 -14.07 22.42 -17.95
N ALA A 220 -15.30 22.12 -17.52
CA ALA A 220 -16.47 22.09 -18.39
C ALA A 220 -16.79 23.46 -18.99
N ARG A 221 -16.71 24.53 -18.19
CA ARG A 221 -16.89 25.92 -18.64
C ARG A 221 -15.80 26.35 -19.63
N ALA A 222 -14.54 26.04 -19.34
CA ALA A 222 -13.42 26.39 -20.22
C ALA A 222 -13.51 25.68 -21.58
N LYS A 223 -14.08 24.47 -21.62
CA LYS A 223 -14.25 23.70 -22.84
C LYS A 223 -15.41 24.19 -23.73
N HIS A 224 -16.45 24.78 -23.14
CA HIS A 224 -17.63 25.26 -23.85
C HIS A 224 -17.93 26.71 -23.52
N THR A 225 -17.21 27.63 -24.16
CA THR A 225 -17.33 29.07 -23.95
C THR A 225 -18.68 29.65 -24.39
N ARG A 226 -19.37 28.99 -25.33
CA ARG A 226 -20.65 29.45 -25.92
C ARG A 226 -21.89 28.80 -25.30
N ARG A 227 -21.74 27.85 -24.36
CA ARG A 227 -22.87 27.11 -23.77
C ARG A 227 -23.25 27.68 -22.41
N ASN A 228 -24.55 27.67 -22.12
CA ASN A 228 -25.06 28.11 -20.82
C ASN A 228 -24.88 27.03 -19.74
N SER A 229 -25.01 27.43 -18.47
CA SER A 229 -24.82 26.53 -17.32
C SER A 229 -25.76 25.31 -17.36
N THR A 230 -27.00 25.48 -17.79
CA THR A 230 -27.99 24.39 -17.87
C THR A 230 -27.59 23.33 -18.89
N GLN A 231 -27.06 23.74 -20.05
CA GLN A 231 -26.53 22.84 -21.06
C GLN A 231 -25.31 22.08 -20.54
N LEU A 232 -24.40 22.76 -19.81
CA LEU A 232 -23.23 22.11 -19.20
C LEU A 232 -23.63 21.05 -18.17
N VAL A 233 -24.65 21.33 -17.36
CA VAL A 233 -25.21 20.36 -16.41
C VAL A 233 -25.69 19.13 -17.15
N LYS A 234 -26.56 19.27 -18.16
CA LYS A 234 -27.08 18.13 -18.93
C LYS A 234 -25.99 17.29 -19.59
N MET A 235 -24.87 17.89 -19.98
CA MET A 235 -23.78 17.21 -20.68
C MET A 235 -22.83 16.43 -19.78
N TYR A 236 -22.55 16.95 -18.58
CA TYR A 236 -21.45 16.46 -17.76
C TYR A 236 -21.86 16.07 -16.35
N PHE A 237 -23.06 16.44 -15.91
CA PHE A 237 -23.53 16.22 -14.57
C PHE A 237 -24.85 15.46 -14.61
N GLU A 238 -24.95 14.44 -13.77
CA GLU A 238 -26.16 13.66 -13.68
C GLU A 238 -26.55 13.40 -12.23
N LYS A 239 -27.77 12.90 -12.07
CA LYS A 239 -28.26 12.37 -10.80
C LYS A 239 -28.00 10.87 -10.78
N VAL A 240 -27.20 10.40 -9.82
CA VAL A 240 -26.95 8.97 -9.60
C VAL A 240 -27.45 8.60 -8.22
N GLY A 241 -28.54 7.84 -8.17
CA GLY A 241 -29.26 7.54 -6.93
C GLY A 241 -29.78 8.81 -6.26
N GLY A 242 -29.46 9.01 -4.98
CA GLY A 242 -29.82 10.22 -4.22
C GLY A 242 -28.89 11.42 -4.44
N ARG A 243 -27.83 11.30 -5.24
CA ARG A 243 -26.82 12.36 -5.41
C ARG A 243 -27.03 13.12 -6.70
N ASN A 244 -27.07 14.45 -6.58
CA ASN A 244 -27.05 15.37 -7.71
C ASN A 244 -25.60 15.78 -8.03
N TRP A 245 -25.37 16.34 -9.23
CA TRP A 245 -24.07 16.91 -9.64
C TRP A 245 -22.93 15.89 -9.71
N VAL A 246 -23.22 14.65 -10.11
CA VAL A 246 -22.19 13.63 -10.33
C VAL A 246 -21.57 13.86 -11.71
N PHE A 247 -20.28 14.18 -11.74
CA PHE A 247 -19.54 14.37 -12.99
C PHE A 247 -19.38 13.04 -13.73
N PHE A 248 -19.81 12.98 -14.99
CA PHE A 248 -19.76 11.76 -15.80
C PHE A 248 -19.18 12.03 -17.20
N GLY A 249 -18.75 10.96 -17.85
CA GLY A 249 -18.27 10.99 -19.23
C GLY A 249 -18.59 9.68 -19.95
N THR A 250 -18.91 9.79 -21.23
CA THR A 250 -19.23 8.65 -22.10
C THR A 250 -18.17 8.48 -23.20
N LYS A 251 -17.93 7.24 -23.60
CA LYS A 251 -17.12 6.85 -24.77
C LYS A 251 -17.82 5.65 -25.44
N GLY A 252 -18.61 5.91 -26.46
CA GLY A 252 -19.51 4.89 -27.05
C GLY A 252 -20.51 4.38 -26.00
N PRO A 253 -20.68 3.07 -25.81
CA PRO A 253 -21.57 2.51 -24.79
C PRO A 253 -21.01 2.63 -23.36
N ALA A 254 -19.70 2.86 -23.21
CA ALA A 254 -19.06 2.92 -21.91
C ALA A 254 -19.30 4.27 -21.23
N LYS A 255 -19.74 4.23 -19.98
CA LYS A 255 -19.99 5.41 -19.14
C LYS A 255 -19.19 5.30 -17.85
N LEU A 256 -18.50 6.37 -17.49
CA LEU A 256 -17.75 6.48 -16.25
C LEU A 256 -18.21 7.70 -15.46
N THR A 257 -18.32 7.52 -14.15
CA THR A 257 -18.60 8.58 -13.18
C THR A 257 -17.35 8.87 -12.35
N LEU A 258 -17.21 10.12 -11.94
CA LEU A 258 -16.12 10.54 -11.06
C LEU A 258 -16.28 9.90 -9.68
N PHE A 259 -15.19 9.33 -9.17
CA PHE A 259 -15.17 8.70 -7.86
C PHE A 259 -15.49 9.70 -6.75
N ASP A 260 -16.46 9.34 -5.92
CA ASP A 260 -16.89 10.15 -4.80
C ASP A 260 -16.07 9.85 -3.55
N ILE A 261 -15.03 10.64 -3.38
CA ILE A 261 -14.17 10.58 -2.21
C ILE A 261 -14.89 10.96 -0.91
N ALA A 262 -15.90 11.83 -0.98
CA ALA A 262 -16.64 12.30 0.18
C ALA A 262 -17.51 11.19 0.77
N ASN A 263 -18.01 10.26 -0.05
CA ASN A 263 -18.83 9.14 0.40
C ASN A 263 -18.03 7.91 0.85
N VAL A 264 -16.70 7.97 0.84
CA VAL A 264 -15.87 6.87 1.35
C VAL A 264 -16.17 6.66 2.83
N HIS A 265 -16.53 5.42 3.17
CA HIS A 265 -16.76 5.03 4.56
C HIS A 265 -15.45 5.07 5.32
N ILE A 266 -15.45 5.76 6.45
CA ILE A 266 -14.27 5.85 7.31
C ILE A 266 -14.42 4.78 8.37
N GLY A 267 -13.46 3.87 8.41
CA GLY A 267 -13.34 2.94 9.52
C GLY A 267 -12.93 3.72 10.75
N ARG A 268 -13.89 4.09 11.60
CA ARG A 268 -13.59 4.71 12.89
C ARG A 268 -13.02 3.64 13.82
N LEU A 269 -11.72 3.71 14.09
CA LEU A 269 -11.14 3.19 15.34
C LEU A 269 -11.55 4.15 16.48
N THR A 270 -12.84 4.23 16.81
CA THR A 270 -13.29 5.06 17.94
C THR A 270 -12.86 4.40 19.24
N GLN A 271 -12.14 5.17 20.04
CA GLN A 271 -11.60 4.88 21.36
C GLN A 271 -12.70 4.76 22.46
N SER A 272 -13.87 4.25 22.12
CA SER A 272 -14.99 4.07 23.05
C SER A 272 -15.54 2.67 22.87
N LYS A 273 -15.29 1.82 23.87
CA LYS A 273 -15.57 0.39 23.92
C LYS A 273 -14.73 -0.44 22.93
N ILE A 274 -13.80 -1.22 23.50
CA ILE A 274 -13.46 -2.55 22.98
C ILE A 274 -14.74 -3.39 23.12
N VAL A 275 -15.78 -3.04 22.37
CA VAL A 275 -16.77 -4.00 21.94
C VAL A 275 -16.22 -4.45 20.62
N LEU A 276 -16.05 -5.76 20.51
CA LEU A 276 -15.90 -6.49 19.25
C LEU A 276 -16.84 -5.89 18.20
N ILE A 277 -16.39 -4.89 17.45
CA ILE A 277 -17.01 -4.54 16.18
C ILE A 277 -16.28 -5.41 15.20
N ALA A 278 -16.93 -6.54 14.94
CA ALA A 278 -16.81 -7.39 13.78
C ALA A 278 -16.27 -6.61 12.56
N ILE A 279 -14.95 -6.59 12.43
CA ILE A 279 -14.35 -6.90 11.15
C ILE A 279 -14.77 -8.35 10.93
N PHE A 280 -15.54 -8.61 9.87
CA PHE A 280 -15.88 -9.97 9.45
C PHE A 280 -14.67 -10.88 9.66
N ASP A 281 -14.91 -11.94 10.45
CA ASP A 281 -13.96 -12.82 11.08
C ASP A 281 -12.68 -13.07 10.27
N CYS A 282 -11.58 -12.53 10.78
CA CYS A 282 -10.33 -13.27 10.88
C CYS A 282 -9.88 -13.16 12.33
N ASN A 283 -10.61 -13.79 13.25
CA ASN A 283 -10.24 -13.96 14.66
C ASN A 283 -8.98 -14.81 14.77
N HIS A 284 -7.82 -14.28 14.39
CA HIS A 284 -6.53 -14.87 14.73
C HIS A 284 -5.53 -13.76 15.04
N VAL A 285 -5.23 -13.66 16.34
CA VAL A 285 -4.12 -12.88 16.90
C VAL A 285 -2.87 -13.17 16.08
N LEU A 286 -2.22 -12.11 15.59
CA LEU A 286 -0.92 -12.21 14.94
C LEU A 286 0.05 -12.67 16.02
N VAL A 287 0.44 -13.94 15.99
CA VAL A 287 1.45 -14.48 16.90
C VAL A 287 2.74 -13.78 16.51
N ARG A 288 3.29 -12.96 17.42
CA ARG A 288 4.39 -12.03 17.13
C ARG A 288 5.66 -12.70 16.61
N ASP A 289 5.81 -14.00 16.87
CA ASP A 289 7.05 -14.75 16.61
C ASP A 289 6.97 -15.65 15.37
N LEU A 290 5.88 -15.60 14.60
CA LEU A 290 5.74 -16.38 13.36
C LEU A 290 6.21 -15.56 12.15
N ASN A 291 7.11 -16.14 11.35
CA ASN A 291 7.70 -15.53 10.16
C ASN A 291 7.19 -16.22 8.87
N PRO A 292 6.57 -15.49 7.92
CA PRO A 292 5.97 -16.07 6.70
C PRO A 292 6.97 -16.70 5.73
N TYR A 293 8.27 -16.47 5.92
CA TYR A 293 9.34 -16.99 5.07
C TYR A 293 10.04 -18.22 5.67
N LEU A 294 9.70 -18.61 6.90
CA LEU A 294 10.22 -19.84 7.51
C LEU A 294 9.34 -21.04 7.10
N PRO A 295 9.93 -22.18 6.68
CA PRO A 295 9.17 -23.36 6.27
C PRO A 295 8.19 -23.85 7.35
N GLU A 296 8.61 -23.81 8.61
CA GLU A 296 7.84 -24.24 9.79
C GLU A 296 6.55 -23.43 10.01
N ASN A 297 6.54 -22.18 9.57
CA ASN A 297 5.41 -21.26 9.75
C ASN A 297 4.51 -21.18 8.51
N ARG A 298 4.89 -21.85 7.42
CA ARG A 298 4.24 -21.76 6.12
C ARG A 298 2.77 -22.14 6.20
N ASP A 299 2.43 -23.18 6.97
CA ASP A 299 1.05 -23.66 7.11
C ASP A 299 0.14 -22.70 7.88
N TYR A 300 0.67 -21.99 8.89
CA TYR A 300 -0.08 -20.95 9.60
C TYR A 300 -0.47 -19.81 8.65
N PHE A 301 0.49 -19.31 7.86
CA PHE A 301 0.22 -18.24 6.90
C PHE A 301 -0.61 -18.71 5.69
N ARG A 302 -0.49 -19.97 5.29
CA ARG A 302 -1.29 -20.60 4.23
C ARG A 302 -2.77 -20.69 4.62
N LYS A 303 -3.08 -21.15 5.85
CA LYS A 303 -4.45 -21.17 6.40
C LYS A 303 -5.03 -19.76 6.53
N ARG A 304 -4.20 -18.78 6.90
CA ARG A 304 -4.60 -17.37 7.00
C ARG A 304 -4.97 -16.76 5.65
N LEU A 305 -4.22 -17.05 4.59
CA LEU A 305 -4.49 -16.56 3.23
C LEU A 305 -5.74 -17.22 2.63
N GLN A 306 -5.96 -18.50 2.89
CA GLN A 306 -7.16 -19.21 2.45
C GLN A 306 -8.44 -18.60 3.04
N LEU A 307 -8.46 -18.24 4.33
CA LEU A 307 -9.63 -17.60 4.97
C LEU A 307 -10.00 -16.24 4.36
N GLY A 308 -9.04 -15.47 3.83
CA GLY A 308 -9.30 -14.22 3.12
C GLY A 308 -9.87 -14.41 1.70
N THR A 309 -9.74 -15.60 1.13
CA THR A 309 -10.20 -15.94 -0.23
C THR A 309 -11.59 -16.57 -0.28
N VAL A 310 -12.15 -17.05 0.84
CA VAL A 310 -13.49 -17.71 0.90
C VAL A 310 -14.63 -16.72 1.18
N ALA A 311 -14.45 -15.42 0.97
CA ALA A 311 -15.59 -14.52 0.88
C ALA A 311 -16.10 -14.53 -0.57
N ASP A 312 -17.17 -15.29 -0.81
CA ASP A 312 -17.96 -15.46 -2.06
C ASP A 312 -18.39 -14.16 -2.79
N GLY A 313 -17.88 -12.98 -2.40
CA GLY A 313 -18.18 -11.67 -2.98
C GLY A 313 -17.04 -10.99 -3.75
N LEU A 314 -15.80 -11.49 -3.73
CA LEU A 314 -14.66 -10.74 -4.33
C LEU A 314 -14.47 -10.93 -5.85
N TRP A 315 -15.05 -12.00 -6.41
CA TRP A 315 -15.11 -12.24 -7.86
C TRP A 315 -16.57 -12.11 -8.38
N ASP A 316 -17.44 -11.42 -7.63
CA ASP A 316 -18.87 -11.32 -7.95
C ASP A 316 -19.13 -10.40 -9.14
N LYS A 317 -20.12 -10.81 -9.96
CA LYS A 317 -20.45 -10.37 -11.33
C LYS A 317 -20.78 -8.88 -11.48
N ARG A 318 -20.84 -8.10 -10.39
CA ARG A 318 -21.30 -6.70 -10.38
C ARG A 318 -20.21 -5.66 -10.65
N SER A 319 -18.91 -5.99 -10.51
CA SER A 319 -17.83 -5.05 -10.82
C SER A 319 -17.43 -5.02 -12.31
N LEU A 320 -17.96 -5.94 -13.13
CA LEU A 320 -17.51 -6.21 -14.50
C LEU A 320 -18.53 -5.83 -15.60
N LEU A 321 -19.68 -5.23 -15.25
CA LEU A 321 -20.74 -4.85 -16.19
C LEU A 321 -20.41 -3.63 -17.08
N THR A 322 -19.14 -3.42 -17.46
CA THR A 322 -18.73 -2.33 -18.37
C THR A 322 -17.85 -2.76 -19.54
N GLN A 323 -17.71 -4.06 -19.82
CA GLN A 323 -16.86 -4.51 -20.93
C GLN A 323 -17.56 -5.56 -21.80
N SER A 324 -17.31 -5.42 -23.10
CA SER A 324 -17.87 -6.16 -24.23
C SER A 324 -17.93 -7.68 -23.99
N SER A 325 -18.94 -8.33 -24.58
CA SER A 325 -19.31 -9.74 -24.39
C SER A 325 -18.17 -10.76 -24.54
N ILE A 326 -17.09 -10.43 -25.27
CA ILE A 326 -15.92 -11.30 -25.49
C ILE A 326 -15.02 -11.37 -24.24
N VAL A 327 -14.89 -10.27 -23.49
CA VAL A 327 -14.05 -10.21 -22.27
C VAL A 327 -14.74 -10.93 -21.10
N LEU A 328 -16.08 -10.89 -21.05
CA LEU A 328 -16.87 -11.61 -20.05
C LEU A 328 -16.72 -13.14 -20.16
N ILE A 329 -16.57 -13.68 -21.38
CA ILE A 329 -16.34 -15.12 -21.59
C ILE A 329 -14.95 -15.51 -21.06
N ALA A 330 -13.91 -14.77 -21.42
CA ALA A 330 -12.54 -15.03 -20.95
C ALA A 330 -12.40 -14.89 -19.41
N ILE A 331 -13.07 -13.92 -18.79
CA ILE A 331 -13.06 -13.74 -17.34
C ILE A 331 -13.89 -14.83 -16.62
N PHE A 332 -14.98 -15.29 -17.23
CA PHE A 332 -15.79 -16.39 -16.70
C PHE A 332 -15.00 -17.70 -16.70
N ASP A 333 -14.28 -18.01 -17.79
CA ASP A 333 -13.43 -19.20 -17.87
C ASP A 333 -12.24 -19.12 -16.89
N CYS A 334 -11.58 -17.96 -16.75
CA CYS A 334 -10.52 -17.77 -15.75
C CYS A 334 -11.01 -18.02 -14.31
N ASN A 335 -12.22 -17.56 -13.95
CA ASN A 335 -12.78 -17.80 -12.62
C ASN A 335 -13.09 -19.28 -12.36
N GLN A 336 -13.58 -20.02 -13.37
CA GLN A 336 -13.81 -21.46 -13.25
C GLN A 336 -12.49 -22.22 -13.09
N LEU A 337 -11.45 -21.83 -13.84
CA LEU A 337 -10.12 -22.39 -13.73
C LEU A 337 -9.51 -22.11 -12.35
N LEU A 338 -9.59 -20.88 -11.84
CA LEU A 338 -9.10 -20.51 -10.51
C LEU A 338 -9.80 -21.29 -9.40
N LYS A 339 -11.12 -21.49 -9.49
CA LYS A 339 -11.86 -22.33 -8.54
C LYS A 339 -11.40 -23.79 -8.56
N ARG A 340 -11.13 -24.34 -9.76
CA ARG A 340 -10.63 -25.71 -9.90
C ARG A 340 -9.26 -25.90 -9.26
N GLU A 341 -8.36 -24.93 -9.43
CA GLU A 341 -7.00 -24.98 -8.84
C GLU A 341 -6.97 -24.48 -7.38
N GLY A 342 -8.11 -24.27 -6.73
CA GLY A 342 -8.18 -23.78 -5.35
C GLY A 342 -7.52 -22.42 -5.13
N TYR A 343 -7.51 -21.57 -6.17
CA TYR A 343 -6.82 -20.28 -6.24
C TYR A 343 -5.31 -20.38 -5.99
N GLN A 344 -4.67 -21.50 -6.37
CA GLN A 344 -3.23 -21.68 -6.23
C GLN A 344 -2.55 -21.73 -7.60
N CYS A 345 -1.38 -21.11 -7.71
CA CYS A 345 -0.53 -21.24 -8.89
C CYS A 345 0.16 -22.61 -8.84
N PRO A 346 -0.03 -23.51 -9.82
CA PRO A 346 0.57 -24.84 -9.80
C PRO A 346 2.11 -24.83 -9.95
N VAL A 347 2.71 -23.75 -10.47
CA VAL A 347 4.18 -23.62 -10.63
C VAL A 347 4.89 -23.32 -9.32
N CYS A 348 4.36 -22.39 -8.52
CA CYS A 348 5.02 -21.94 -7.28
C CYS A 348 4.28 -22.34 -6.00
N GLU A 349 3.11 -22.98 -6.14
CA GLU A 349 2.21 -23.39 -5.05
C GLU A 349 1.78 -22.26 -4.11
N GLN A 350 1.93 -21.01 -4.56
CA GLN A 350 1.49 -19.82 -3.85
C GLN A 350 0.06 -19.45 -4.28
N PRO A 351 -0.75 -18.90 -3.35
CA PRO A 351 -2.09 -18.46 -3.68
C PRO A 351 -2.05 -17.27 -4.64
N ILE A 352 -2.97 -17.28 -5.62
CA ILE A 352 -3.21 -16.20 -6.56
C ILE A 352 -4.17 -15.21 -5.91
N VAL A 353 -3.75 -13.95 -5.72
CA VAL A 353 -4.58 -12.90 -5.10
C VAL A 353 -5.10 -11.89 -6.13
N PHE A 354 -6.20 -11.20 -5.79
CA PHE A 354 -7.01 -10.34 -6.68
C PHE A 354 -6.28 -9.14 -7.34
N ASP A 355 -5.07 -8.78 -6.90
CA ASP A 355 -4.30 -7.66 -7.48
C ASP A 355 -3.12 -8.10 -8.37
N GLN A 356 -2.84 -9.41 -8.42
CA GLN A 356 -1.71 -9.94 -9.15
C GLN A 356 -2.05 -10.16 -10.62
N GLU A 357 -1.11 -9.84 -11.49
CA GLU A 357 -1.21 -10.16 -12.91
C GLU A 357 -1.08 -11.67 -13.13
N VAL A 358 -2.06 -12.25 -13.81
CA VAL A 358 -2.13 -13.68 -14.11
C VAL A 358 -2.31 -13.91 -15.60
N ASP A 359 -1.72 -15.01 -16.08
CA ASP A 359 -1.82 -15.46 -17.46
C ASP A 359 -2.43 -16.87 -17.51
N VAL A 360 -3.19 -17.16 -18.57
CA VAL A 360 -3.67 -18.51 -18.86
C VAL A 360 -2.64 -19.25 -19.71
N HIS A 361 -2.29 -20.46 -19.29
CA HIS A 361 -1.32 -21.32 -19.94
C HIS A 361 -1.96 -22.62 -20.42
N HIS A 362 -1.55 -23.11 -21.59
CA HIS A 362 -1.94 -24.41 -22.12
C HIS A 362 -1.03 -25.51 -21.59
N LYS A 363 -1.60 -26.55 -20.97
CA LYS A 363 -0.84 -27.75 -20.53
C LYS A 363 -0.21 -28.46 -21.71
N LEU A 364 -0.99 -28.69 -22.77
CA LEU A 364 -0.51 -29.14 -24.07
C LEU A 364 -0.55 -27.95 -25.03
N SER A 365 0.60 -27.57 -25.59
CA SER A 365 0.67 -26.42 -26.48
C SER A 365 -0.17 -26.62 -27.76
N LYS A 366 -0.68 -25.53 -28.34
CA LYS A 366 -1.44 -25.58 -29.61
C LYS A 366 -0.64 -26.21 -30.76
N LYS A 367 0.69 -26.01 -30.78
CA LYS A 367 1.58 -26.59 -31.78
C LYS A 367 1.64 -28.12 -31.70
N LEU A 368 1.39 -28.68 -30.52
CA LEU A 368 1.36 -30.13 -30.25
C LEU A 368 -0.08 -30.69 -30.22
N GLY A 369 -1.04 -29.99 -30.85
CA GLY A 369 -2.43 -30.44 -30.92
C GLY A 369 -3.31 -30.09 -29.70
N GLY A 370 -2.81 -29.25 -28.79
CA GLY A 370 -3.58 -28.75 -27.66
C GLY A 370 -4.78 -27.89 -28.06
N ASN A 371 -5.94 -28.14 -27.45
CA ASN A 371 -7.17 -27.38 -27.67
C ASN A 371 -7.37 -26.28 -26.60
N ASP A 372 -8.27 -25.33 -26.87
CA ASP A 372 -8.63 -24.25 -25.93
C ASP A 372 -9.68 -24.68 -24.89
N THR A 373 -9.78 -25.98 -24.58
CA THR A 373 -10.76 -26.45 -23.60
C THR A 373 -10.26 -26.20 -22.18
N ASN A 374 -11.18 -25.93 -21.25
CA ASN A 374 -10.84 -25.69 -19.83
C ASN A 374 -9.99 -26.83 -19.22
N LYS A 375 -10.09 -28.08 -19.71
CA LYS A 375 -9.24 -29.21 -19.26
C LYS A 375 -7.76 -29.04 -19.61
N ASN A 376 -7.46 -28.33 -20.70
CA ASN A 376 -6.11 -28.09 -21.18
C ASN A 376 -5.54 -26.73 -20.71
N LEU A 377 -6.31 -25.92 -19.99
CA LEU A 377 -5.90 -24.59 -19.53
C LEU A 377 -5.61 -24.59 -18.02
N VAL A 378 -4.64 -23.80 -17.60
CA VAL A 378 -4.32 -23.48 -16.19
C VAL A 378 -4.03 -21.99 -16.05
N VAL A 379 -4.24 -21.45 -14.84
CA VAL A 379 -3.91 -20.05 -14.53
C VAL A 379 -2.62 -20.00 -13.73
N LEU A 380 -1.67 -19.20 -14.20
CA LEU A 380 -0.36 -19.02 -13.57
C LEU A 380 -0.18 -17.53 -13.22
N HIS A 381 0.65 -17.23 -12.22
CA HIS A 381 1.21 -15.88 -12.09
C HIS A 381 1.93 -15.50 -13.38
N ARG A 382 1.85 -14.24 -13.80
CA ARG A 382 2.52 -13.76 -15.02
C ARG A 382 4.01 -14.12 -15.06
N GLU A 383 4.69 -14.04 -13.92
CA GLU A 383 6.11 -14.38 -13.85
C GLU A 383 6.37 -15.89 -13.92
N CYS A 384 5.53 -16.71 -13.27
CA CYS A 384 5.56 -18.16 -13.42
C CYS A 384 5.26 -18.59 -14.85
N HIS A 385 4.34 -17.91 -15.53
CA HIS A 385 4.01 -18.17 -16.93
C HIS A 385 5.22 -17.93 -17.84
N LYS A 386 5.95 -16.81 -17.65
CA LYS A 386 7.22 -16.55 -18.36
C LYS A 386 8.27 -17.59 -18.05
N GLN A 387 8.41 -18.00 -16.78
CA GLN A 387 9.37 -19.02 -16.38
C GLN A 387 9.11 -20.34 -17.11
N VAL A 388 7.85 -20.75 -17.26
CA VAL A 388 7.49 -21.99 -17.98
C VAL A 388 7.69 -21.82 -19.50
N THR A 389 7.23 -20.71 -20.09
CA THR A 389 7.30 -20.50 -21.55
C THR A 389 8.71 -20.26 -22.08
N TYR A 390 9.57 -19.60 -21.31
CA TYR A 390 10.93 -19.26 -21.72
C TYR A 390 12.01 -20.11 -21.02
N CYS A 391 11.62 -21.18 -20.31
CA CYS A 391 12.58 -22.04 -19.62
C CYS A 391 13.55 -22.71 -20.59
N ARG A 392 14.85 -22.48 -20.41
CA ARG A 392 15.92 -23.18 -21.17
C ARG A 392 16.59 -24.30 -20.38
N SER A 393 16.29 -24.43 -19.09
CA SER A 393 16.89 -25.43 -18.20
C SER A 393 16.07 -26.72 -18.23
N ASP A 394 16.70 -27.83 -18.59
CA ASP A 394 16.01 -29.13 -18.71
C ASP A 394 15.60 -29.70 -17.35
N THR A 395 16.35 -29.40 -16.29
CA THR A 395 15.98 -29.77 -14.91
C THR A 395 14.72 -29.06 -14.42
N LEU A 396 14.53 -27.79 -14.78
CA LEU A 396 13.30 -27.05 -14.44
C LEU A 396 12.11 -27.49 -15.29
N LYS A 397 12.32 -27.83 -16.57
CA LYS A 397 11.28 -28.40 -17.43
C LYS A 397 10.76 -29.73 -16.89
N ALA A 398 11.64 -30.63 -16.46
CA ALA A 398 11.26 -31.90 -15.85
C ALA A 398 10.30 -31.72 -14.66
N ARG A 399 10.56 -30.72 -13.80
CA ARG A 399 9.65 -30.38 -12.68
C ARG A 399 8.28 -29.90 -13.14
N PHE A 400 8.19 -29.17 -14.25
CA PHE A 400 6.90 -28.74 -14.81
C PHE A 400 6.12 -29.89 -15.45
N VAL A 401 6.82 -30.89 -15.99
CA VAL A 401 6.21 -32.12 -16.54
C VAL A 401 5.69 -33.01 -15.41
N GLU A 402 6.49 -33.25 -14.37
CA GLU A 402 6.08 -34.00 -13.17
C GLU A 402 4.88 -33.35 -12.46
N GLY A 403 4.84 -32.02 -12.41
CA GLY A 403 3.71 -31.27 -11.87
C GLY A 403 2.46 -31.22 -12.76
N GLY A 404 2.48 -31.82 -13.95
CA GLY A 404 1.37 -31.82 -14.90
C GLY A 404 1.01 -30.44 -15.46
N ILE A 405 1.96 -29.50 -15.42
CA ILE A 405 1.84 -28.11 -15.90
C ILE A 405 2.15 -28.05 -17.39
N VAL A 406 3.07 -28.90 -17.85
CA VAL A 406 3.38 -29.14 -19.27
C VAL A 406 3.16 -30.62 -19.55
N LYS A 407 2.44 -30.95 -20.63
CA LYS A 407 2.34 -32.31 -21.15
C LYS A 407 3.34 -32.46 -22.29
N GLU A 408 4.34 -33.32 -22.11
CA GLU A 408 5.13 -33.86 -23.21
C GLU A 408 4.33 -34.97 -23.91
N GLN A 409 4.68 -35.27 -25.16
CA GLN A 409 4.06 -36.36 -25.92
C GLN A 409 4.35 -37.72 -25.30
#